data_AF-A0A0N4WXZ0-F1
#
_entry.id   AF-A0A0N4WXZ0-F1
#
_cell.length_a   1.000
_cell.length_b   1.000
_cell.length_c   1.000
_cell.angle_alpha   90.00
_cell.angle_beta   90.00
_cell.angle_gamma   90.00
#
_symmetry.space_group_name_H-M   'P 1'
#
loop_
_entity.id
_entity.type
_entity.pdbx_description
1 polymer ?
#
loop_
_entity_poly.entity_id
_entity_poly.type
_entity_poly.pdbx_seq_one_letter_code
_entity_poly.pdbx_strand_id
1 'polypeptide(L)'
;MKRAYPDEEDDVSLPGKLMTNAFRLQCDDAERERQPDSNVIVKWEELARKVAATLKGVKLKHHCEYKHLDSWSKRGITHPLVEYASAIEKTTSSVLTYEWKAPKEVTILSESAIDLLCSNCFTINIFVTLPDSLFGKRDYINLIYPAKRAHYMCSSTVALRKAFCDFVVDIVPGFATDKLFPNLQITDNSGSGRILIHFGASESALAKPSRFSPNVSNLRASTIYENITSKDEEATPYYNQRILRTVLESTVIRRVSAELRHKETVTAALALVNRWFTCRGYHEFDPIFLACFMVKLLEENVVVNQQDLLTLLRNFFVAIVNWDISSPTGFHPNDLEDDVISAHLASFPVVFLDHTGYWNIASGIPKESLVLGKGRPGSVAPGFRRLPGF
;
A
#
# COMPACT_ATOMS: atom_id res chain seq x y z
N MET A 1 -63.67 9.56 -36.28
CA MET A 1 -62.58 10.25 -35.56
C MET A 1 -62.66 9.81 -34.10
N LYS A 2 -61.69 9.17 -33.45
CA LYS A 2 -60.25 9.01 -33.63
C LYS A 2 -59.86 7.56 -33.29
N ARG A 3 -58.89 6.99 -34.01
CA ARG A 3 -58.13 5.81 -33.58
C ARG A 3 -57.19 6.24 -32.45
N ALA A 4 -57.15 5.49 -31.36
CA ALA A 4 -56.04 5.53 -30.41
C ALA A 4 -55.15 4.32 -30.72
N TYR A 5 -53.90 4.59 -31.09
CA TYR A 5 -52.84 3.60 -31.16
C TYR A 5 -52.49 3.15 -29.73
N PRO A 6 -52.13 1.88 -29.50
CA PRO A 6 -51.34 1.55 -28.32
C PRO A 6 -49.93 2.09 -28.55
N ASP A 7 -49.48 2.97 -27.66
CA ASP A 7 -48.09 3.40 -27.60
C ASP A 7 -47.22 2.17 -27.36
N GLU A 8 -46.32 1.93 -28.31
CA GLU A 8 -45.17 1.06 -28.18
C GLU A 8 -44.33 1.61 -27.01
N GLU A 9 -44.41 0.96 -25.85
CA GLU A 9 -43.34 1.04 -24.87
C GLU A 9 -42.10 0.43 -25.52
N ASP A 10 -41.23 1.32 -26.01
CA ASP A 10 -39.91 1.01 -26.53
C ASP A 10 -39.20 0.02 -25.62
N ASP A 11 -39.08 -1.19 -26.15
CA ASP A 11 -38.27 -2.29 -25.66
C ASP A 11 -36.82 -1.82 -25.60
N VAL A 12 -36.40 -1.26 -24.45
CA VAL A 12 -35.00 -1.09 -24.09
C VAL A 12 -34.40 -2.49 -23.86
N SER A 13 -34.12 -3.11 -25.01
CA SER A 13 -33.37 -4.31 -25.37
C SER A 13 -33.25 -5.42 -24.31
N LEU A 14 -34.04 -6.49 -24.50
CA LEU A 14 -33.79 -7.82 -23.93
C LEU A 14 -32.30 -8.26 -23.89
N PRO A 15 -31.47 -8.00 -24.94
CA PRO A 15 -30.03 -8.30 -24.93
C PRO A 15 -29.26 -7.63 -23.79
N GLY A 16 -29.56 -6.36 -23.49
CA GLY A 16 -28.91 -5.62 -22.41
C GLY A 16 -29.26 -6.21 -21.04
N LYS A 17 -30.52 -6.58 -20.82
CA LYS A 17 -30.98 -7.23 -19.58
C LYS A 17 -30.36 -8.63 -19.38
N LEU A 18 -30.23 -9.42 -20.45
CA LEU A 18 -29.59 -10.74 -20.40
C LEU A 18 -28.09 -10.65 -20.08
N MET A 19 -27.38 -9.68 -20.66
CA MET A 19 -25.96 -9.44 -20.33
C MET A 19 -25.77 -8.99 -18.88
N THR A 20 -26.63 -8.12 -18.37
CA THR A 20 -26.57 -7.68 -16.96
C THR A 20 -26.80 -8.83 -15.99
N ASN A 21 -27.73 -9.74 -16.28
CA ASN A 21 -28.00 -10.91 -15.42
C ASN A 21 -26.87 -11.94 -15.45
N ALA A 22 -26.32 -12.24 -16.63
CA ALA A 22 -25.19 -13.16 -16.75
C ALA A 22 -23.92 -12.60 -16.10
N PHE A 23 -23.66 -11.30 -16.27
CA PHE A 23 -22.55 -10.62 -15.63
C PHE A 23 -22.69 -10.62 -14.10
N ARG A 24 -23.91 -10.34 -13.58
CA ARG A 24 -24.17 -10.39 -12.14
C ARG A 24 -23.90 -11.77 -11.56
N LEU A 25 -24.36 -12.84 -12.21
CA LEU A 25 -24.07 -14.21 -11.79
C LEU A 25 -22.56 -14.51 -11.75
N GLN A 26 -21.82 -14.09 -12.77
CA GLN A 26 -20.37 -14.25 -12.81
C GLN A 26 -19.66 -13.46 -11.70
N CYS A 27 -20.15 -12.28 -11.37
CA CYS A 27 -19.65 -11.50 -10.25
C CYS A 27 -19.96 -12.16 -8.90
N ASP A 28 -21.18 -12.68 -8.72
CA ASP A 28 -21.58 -13.40 -7.51
C ASP A 28 -20.74 -14.68 -7.33
N ASP A 29 -20.43 -15.39 -8.41
CA ASP A 29 -19.51 -16.53 -8.42
C ASP A 29 -18.08 -16.11 -8.04
N ALA A 30 -17.57 -15.04 -8.65
CA ALA A 30 -16.24 -14.51 -8.34
C ALA A 30 -16.12 -14.02 -6.88
N GLU A 31 -17.19 -13.47 -6.31
CA GLU A 31 -17.25 -13.05 -4.90
C GLU A 31 -17.32 -14.26 -3.95
N ARG A 32 -18.04 -15.32 -4.32
CA ARG A 32 -18.05 -16.57 -3.55
C ARG A 32 -16.67 -17.24 -3.51
N GLU A 33 -15.97 -17.26 -4.64
CA GLU A 33 -14.60 -17.78 -4.73
C GLU A 33 -13.57 -16.91 -3.97
N ARG A 34 -13.89 -15.63 -3.73
CA ARG A 34 -13.01 -14.68 -3.04
C ARG A 34 -12.94 -14.92 -1.53
N GLN A 35 -14.02 -15.36 -0.90
CA GLN A 35 -14.08 -15.44 0.56
C GLN A 35 -13.32 -16.68 1.06
N PRO A 36 -12.27 -16.52 1.87
CA PRO A 36 -11.61 -17.66 2.48
C PRO A 36 -12.57 -18.37 3.43
N ASP A 37 -12.35 -19.67 3.63
CA ASP A 37 -13.11 -20.46 4.59
C ASP A 37 -13.11 -19.78 5.97
N SER A 38 -14.26 -19.75 6.64
CA SER A 38 -14.41 -19.09 7.95
C SER A 38 -13.39 -19.59 8.98
N ASN A 39 -13.02 -20.88 8.94
CA ASN A 39 -12.00 -21.44 9.81
C ASN A 39 -10.60 -20.89 9.50
N VAL A 40 -10.30 -20.62 8.23
CA VAL A 40 -9.04 -19.98 7.80
C VAL A 40 -8.98 -18.56 8.35
N ILE A 41 -10.08 -17.80 8.24
CA ILE A 41 -10.18 -16.44 8.79
C ILE A 41 -9.89 -16.44 10.30
N VAL A 42 -10.63 -17.25 11.06
CA VAL A 42 -10.48 -17.35 12.52
C VAL A 42 -9.05 -17.74 12.91
N LYS A 43 -8.46 -18.74 12.24
CA LYS A 43 -7.08 -19.19 12.47
C LYS A 43 -6.09 -18.02 12.34
N TRP A 44 -6.17 -17.28 11.22
CA TRP A 44 -5.23 -16.22 10.93
C TRP A 44 -5.43 -14.99 11.82
N GLU A 45 -6.67 -14.65 12.18
CA GLU A 45 -6.96 -13.57 13.14
C GLU A 45 -6.45 -13.88 14.55
N GLU A 46 -6.60 -15.13 15.01
CA GLU A 46 -6.02 -15.57 16.27
C GLU A 46 -4.50 -15.52 16.24
N LEU A 47 -3.89 -15.95 15.13
CA LEU A 47 -2.45 -15.85 14.96
C LEU A 47 -1.99 -14.39 14.96
N ALA A 48 -2.68 -13.50 14.26
CA ALA A 48 -2.38 -12.07 14.23
C ALA A 48 -2.45 -11.44 15.63
N ARG A 49 -3.45 -11.80 16.43
CA ARG A 49 -3.56 -11.39 17.85
C ARG A 49 -2.37 -11.89 18.67
N LYS A 50 -1.95 -13.15 18.51
CA LYS A 50 -0.77 -13.72 19.18
C LYS A 50 0.53 -13.03 18.73
N VAL A 51 0.68 -12.73 17.45
CA VAL A 51 1.82 -12.01 16.87
C VAL A 51 1.92 -10.61 17.47
N ALA A 52 0.82 -9.86 17.48
CA ALA A 52 0.76 -8.53 18.07
C ALA A 52 1.09 -8.55 19.58
N ALA A 53 0.55 -9.52 20.33
CA ALA A 53 0.87 -9.69 21.74
C ALA A 53 2.36 -10.04 21.97
N THR A 54 2.95 -10.88 21.12
CA THR A 54 4.36 -11.24 21.17
C THR A 54 5.25 -10.03 20.95
N LEU A 55 4.97 -9.21 19.93
CA LEU A 55 5.74 -7.99 19.65
C LEU A 55 5.64 -6.96 20.79
N LYS A 56 4.47 -6.85 21.45
CA LYS A 56 4.31 -5.95 22.61
C LYS A 56 5.03 -6.48 23.86
N GLY A 57 5.02 -7.79 24.09
CA GLY A 57 5.50 -8.41 25.33
C GLY A 57 6.96 -8.85 25.32
N VAL A 58 7.60 -8.97 24.15
CA VAL A 58 8.96 -9.51 24.05
C VAL A 58 9.99 -8.56 24.64
N LYS A 59 10.91 -9.13 25.42
CA LYS A 59 12.11 -8.46 25.92
C LYS A 59 13.33 -9.03 25.20
N LEU A 60 13.97 -8.22 24.38
CA LEU A 60 15.21 -8.59 23.70
C LEU A 60 16.38 -7.81 24.29
N LYS A 61 17.50 -8.50 24.54
CA LYS A 61 18.73 -7.89 25.08
C LYS A 61 19.74 -7.51 23.99
N HIS A 62 19.34 -7.53 22.72
CA HIS A 62 20.27 -7.21 21.65
C HIS A 62 20.51 -5.70 21.59
N HIS A 63 21.78 -5.34 21.45
CA HIS A 63 22.28 -3.97 21.35
C HIS A 63 23.39 -3.96 20.29
N CYS A 64 23.35 -2.98 19.40
CA CYS A 64 24.39 -2.72 18.40
C CYS A 64 24.40 -1.24 18.04
N GLU A 65 25.44 -0.78 17.33
CA GLU A 65 25.33 0.51 16.64
C GLU A 65 24.42 0.35 15.42
N TYR A 66 23.69 1.40 15.04
CA TYR A 66 22.76 1.33 13.90
C TYR A 66 23.49 1.13 12.56
N LYS A 67 24.80 1.36 12.53
CA LYS A 67 25.65 1.15 11.35
C LYS A 67 26.15 -0.29 11.22
N HIS A 68 26.22 -1.03 12.33
CA HIS A 68 26.72 -2.41 12.37
C HIS A 68 25.65 -3.40 11.88
N LEU A 69 25.38 -3.39 10.57
CA LEU A 69 24.34 -4.21 9.93
C LEU A 69 24.64 -5.71 9.97
N ASP A 70 25.93 -6.08 9.98
CA ASP A 70 26.43 -7.44 10.03
C ASP A 70 26.23 -8.12 11.39
N SER A 71 25.94 -7.35 12.44
CA SER A 71 25.70 -7.84 13.81
C SER A 71 24.58 -8.89 13.91
N TRP A 72 23.66 -8.91 12.94
CA TRP A 72 22.55 -9.85 12.83
C TRP A 72 22.93 -11.24 12.33
N SER A 73 24.08 -11.39 11.69
CA SER A 73 24.57 -12.67 11.15
C SER A 73 24.68 -13.76 12.22
N LYS A 74 25.13 -13.38 13.43
CA LYS A 74 25.22 -14.25 14.62
C LYS A 74 23.86 -14.81 15.07
N ARG A 75 22.76 -14.25 14.57
CA ARG A 75 21.37 -14.65 14.84
C ARG A 75 20.69 -15.28 13.62
N GLY A 76 21.44 -15.59 12.56
CA GLY A 76 20.92 -16.18 11.33
C GLY A 76 20.00 -15.23 10.55
N ILE A 77 20.23 -13.92 10.64
CA ILE A 77 19.46 -12.89 9.93
C ILE A 77 20.42 -12.05 9.10
N THR A 78 20.12 -11.94 7.81
CA THR A 78 20.78 -10.96 6.94
C THR A 78 20.02 -9.64 7.04
N HIS A 79 20.72 -8.57 7.42
CA HIS A 79 20.12 -7.25 7.48
C HIS A 79 19.68 -6.81 6.06
N PRO A 80 18.43 -6.33 5.86
CA PRO A 80 17.90 -6.04 4.52
C PRO A 80 18.69 -4.98 3.75
N LEU A 81 19.35 -4.08 4.48
CA LEU A 81 20.12 -2.98 3.90
C LEU A 81 21.63 -3.25 3.87
N VAL A 82 22.06 -4.52 3.96
CA VAL A 82 23.49 -4.88 3.93
C VAL A 82 24.19 -4.38 2.66
N GLU A 83 23.48 -4.35 1.52
CA GLU A 83 23.98 -3.81 0.25
C GLU A 83 24.26 -2.30 0.32
N TYR A 84 23.65 -1.59 1.27
CA TYR A 84 23.83 -0.15 1.49
C TYR A 84 24.75 0.18 2.67
N ALA A 85 25.52 -0.78 3.17
CA ALA A 85 26.38 -0.60 4.35
C ALA A 85 27.35 0.59 4.19
N SER A 86 28.04 0.71 3.05
CA SER A 86 28.98 1.81 2.78
C SER A 86 28.31 3.18 2.82
N ALA A 87 27.07 3.29 2.35
CA ALA A 87 26.29 4.52 2.40
C ALA A 87 25.83 4.83 3.83
N ILE A 88 25.41 3.82 4.59
CA ILE A 88 24.98 3.97 5.98
C ILE A 88 26.15 4.39 6.88
N GLU A 89 27.37 3.91 6.62
CA GLU A 89 28.57 4.31 7.36
C GLU A 89 28.86 5.82 7.29
N LYS A 90 28.55 6.47 6.16
CA LYS A 90 28.70 7.92 5.96
C LYS A 90 27.65 8.77 6.67
N THR A 91 26.62 8.16 7.24
CA THR A 91 25.54 8.88 7.92
C THR A 91 25.91 9.24 9.36
N THR A 92 25.20 10.21 9.94
CA THR A 92 25.38 10.59 11.35
C THR A 92 24.02 10.81 12.00
N SER A 93 23.77 10.08 13.09
CA SER A 93 22.59 10.27 13.95
C SER A 93 23.02 10.76 15.32
N SER A 94 22.13 11.48 16.02
CA SER A 94 22.30 11.78 17.45
C SER A 94 22.05 10.56 18.35
N VAL A 95 21.42 9.51 17.81
CA VAL A 95 21.16 8.25 18.52
C VAL A 95 21.93 7.14 17.79
N LEU A 96 23.12 6.82 18.30
CA LEU A 96 24.07 5.92 17.63
C LEU A 96 23.77 4.44 17.84
N THR A 97 23.15 4.10 18.96
CA THR A 97 22.90 2.72 19.35
C THR A 97 21.46 2.33 19.07
N TYR A 98 21.29 1.14 18.50
CA TYR A 98 20.03 0.44 18.43
C TYR A 98 19.89 -0.51 19.62
N GLU A 99 18.75 -0.42 20.30
CA GLU A 99 18.32 -1.36 21.33
C GLU A 99 16.82 -1.66 21.14
N TRP A 100 16.40 -2.87 21.49
CA TRP A 100 14.99 -3.21 21.45
C TRP A 100 14.21 -2.43 22.51
N LYS A 101 13.16 -1.75 22.08
CA LYS A 101 12.13 -1.17 22.93
C LYS A 101 10.79 -1.67 22.43
N ALA A 102 9.85 -1.83 23.36
CA ALA A 102 8.49 -2.23 22.99
C ALA A 102 7.90 -1.24 21.96
N PRO A 103 7.11 -1.72 20.99
CA PRO A 103 6.48 -0.86 20.01
C PRO A 103 5.53 0.13 20.71
N LYS A 104 5.44 1.34 20.16
CA LYS A 104 4.50 2.36 20.64
C LYS A 104 3.05 1.91 20.43
N GLU A 105 2.80 1.29 19.29
CA GLU A 105 1.50 0.75 18.90
C GLU A 105 1.70 -0.48 18.02
N VAL A 106 0.78 -1.44 18.13
CA VAL A 106 0.64 -2.53 17.16
C VAL A 106 -0.84 -2.65 16.84
N THR A 107 -1.18 -2.41 15.58
CA THR A 107 -2.55 -2.31 15.07
C THR A 107 -2.79 -3.39 14.03
N ILE A 108 -3.88 -4.13 14.19
CA ILE A 108 -4.31 -5.18 13.26
C ILE A 108 -5.46 -4.60 12.42
N LEU A 109 -5.38 -4.70 11.10
CA LEU A 109 -6.38 -4.15 10.17
C LEU A 109 -7.11 -5.24 9.35
N SER A 110 -7.26 -6.45 9.91
CA SER A 110 -7.82 -7.65 9.26
C SER A 110 -9.25 -7.50 8.73
N GLU A 111 -10.06 -6.62 9.33
CA GLU A 111 -11.45 -6.36 8.92
C GLU A 111 -11.56 -5.20 7.91
N SER A 112 -10.44 -4.70 7.38
CA SER A 112 -10.47 -3.60 6.43
C SER A 112 -11.01 -4.04 5.06
N ALA A 113 -11.75 -3.15 4.40
CA ALA A 113 -12.19 -3.37 3.03
C ALA A 113 -10.99 -3.61 2.08
N ILE A 114 -9.81 -3.07 2.41
CA ILE A 114 -8.56 -3.24 1.67
C ILE A 114 -8.00 -4.67 1.81
N ASP A 115 -8.00 -5.24 3.02
CA ASP A 115 -7.56 -6.62 3.26
C ASP A 115 -8.45 -7.63 2.52
N LEU A 116 -9.73 -7.30 2.38
CA LEU A 116 -10.71 -8.08 1.62
C LEU A 116 -10.45 -8.07 0.08
N LEU A 117 -9.67 -7.13 -0.47
CA LEU A 117 -9.43 -7.06 -1.93
C LEU A 117 -8.46 -8.12 -2.45
N CYS A 118 -7.76 -8.85 -1.58
CA CYS A 118 -6.74 -9.82 -1.96
C CYS A 118 -7.35 -11.20 -2.24
N SER A 119 -7.54 -11.57 -3.51
CA SER A 119 -8.25 -12.82 -3.90
C SER A 119 -7.42 -14.10 -3.93
N ASN A 120 -6.09 -14.04 -3.78
CA ASN A 120 -5.24 -15.23 -3.99
C ASN A 120 -4.74 -15.87 -2.69
N CYS A 121 -4.76 -15.13 -1.58
CA CYS A 121 -4.47 -15.62 -0.24
C CYS A 121 -5.03 -14.65 0.80
N PHE A 122 -5.62 -15.17 1.88
CA PHE A 122 -6.08 -14.35 2.98
C PHE A 122 -4.88 -13.63 3.62
N THR A 123 -4.87 -12.29 3.58
CA THR A 123 -3.76 -11.48 4.09
C THR A 123 -4.25 -10.60 5.23
N ILE A 124 -3.66 -10.73 6.41
CA ILE A 124 -3.88 -9.81 7.53
C ILE A 124 -2.72 -8.82 7.59
N ASN A 125 -3.03 -7.52 7.57
CA ASN A 125 -2.03 -6.49 7.77
C ASN A 125 -1.89 -6.11 9.25
N ILE A 126 -0.65 -6.12 9.75
CA ILE A 126 -0.28 -5.61 11.08
C ILE A 126 0.65 -4.42 10.91
N PHE A 127 0.30 -3.29 11.52
CA PHE A 127 1.13 -2.09 11.53
C PHE A 127 1.78 -1.92 12.89
N VAL A 128 3.12 -1.86 12.90
CA VAL A 128 3.95 -1.68 14.08
C VAL A 128 4.53 -0.28 14.07
N THR A 129 4.08 0.54 15.02
CA THR A 129 4.62 1.88 15.24
C THR A 129 5.84 1.79 16.14
N LEU A 130 7.00 2.13 15.59
CA LEU A 130 8.28 2.12 16.31
C LEU A 130 8.29 3.17 17.43
N PRO A 131 8.97 2.90 18.56
CA PRO A 131 9.07 3.86 19.64
C PRO A 131 9.94 5.07 19.25
N ASP A 132 9.44 6.27 19.50
CA ASP A 132 10.05 7.55 19.11
C ASP A 132 11.51 7.69 19.59
N SER A 133 11.83 7.10 20.74
CA SER A 133 13.18 7.14 21.33
C SER A 133 14.27 6.44 20.50
N LEU A 134 13.91 5.71 19.44
CA LEU A 134 14.89 5.15 18.49
C LEU A 134 15.44 6.21 17.53
N PHE A 135 14.73 7.32 17.36
CA PHE A 135 15.01 8.31 16.32
C PHE A 135 15.58 9.59 16.93
N GLY A 136 16.66 10.07 16.30
CA GLY A 136 17.14 11.43 16.43
C GLY A 136 16.35 12.40 15.55
N LYS A 137 16.47 13.71 15.85
CA LYS A 137 15.72 14.79 15.19
C LYS A 137 15.94 14.92 13.68
N ARG A 138 16.96 14.26 13.13
CA ARG A 138 17.37 14.33 11.71
C ARG A 138 17.49 12.95 11.06
N ASP A 139 16.95 11.92 11.70
CA ASP A 139 17.07 10.56 11.18
C ASP A 139 16.22 10.30 9.92
N TYR A 140 15.39 11.26 9.54
CA TYR A 140 14.72 11.27 8.23
C TYR A 140 15.68 11.52 7.05
N ILE A 141 16.90 12.00 7.31
CA ILE A 141 17.92 12.28 6.29
C ILE A 141 18.71 11.02 5.98
N ASN A 142 18.99 10.82 4.68
CA ASN A 142 19.73 9.69 4.14
C ASN A 142 19.14 8.37 4.63
N LEU A 143 19.96 7.33 4.77
CA LEU A 143 19.50 5.98 5.08
C LEU A 143 19.36 5.68 6.58
N ILE A 144 19.32 6.71 7.45
CA ILE A 144 19.30 6.51 8.91
C ILE A 144 17.98 5.86 9.36
N TYR A 145 16.83 6.47 9.02
CA TYR A 145 15.51 5.91 9.32
C TYR A 145 15.32 4.50 8.72
N PRO A 146 15.59 4.26 7.42
CA PRO A 146 15.54 2.92 6.85
C PRO A 146 16.39 1.89 7.62
N ALA A 147 17.62 2.23 7.99
CA ALA A 147 18.51 1.34 8.74
C ALA A 147 17.94 1.01 10.13
N LYS A 148 17.53 2.02 10.91
CA LYS A 148 16.97 1.80 12.25
C LYS A 148 15.66 1.02 12.22
N ARG A 149 14.80 1.30 11.23
CA ARG A 149 13.58 0.53 10.95
C ARG A 149 13.92 -0.93 10.65
N ALA A 150 14.93 -1.19 9.82
CA ALA A 150 15.36 -2.53 9.46
C ALA A 150 16.00 -3.29 10.65
N HIS A 151 16.77 -2.64 11.52
CA HIS A 151 17.22 -3.22 12.79
C HIS A 151 16.04 -3.67 13.67
N TYR A 152 15.00 -2.84 13.76
CA TYR A 152 13.78 -3.17 14.50
C TYR A 152 13.05 -4.39 13.91
N MET A 153 12.97 -4.46 12.59
CA MET A 153 12.42 -5.63 11.88
C MET A 153 13.27 -6.89 12.12
N CYS A 154 14.60 -6.79 12.16
CA CYS A 154 15.47 -7.92 12.46
C CYS A 154 15.24 -8.44 13.89
N SER A 155 15.15 -7.56 14.89
CA SER A 155 14.74 -7.94 16.26
C SER A 155 13.39 -8.65 16.27
N SER A 156 12.41 -8.08 15.56
CA SER A 156 11.06 -8.65 15.46
C SER A 156 11.11 -10.05 14.84
N THR A 157 11.94 -10.25 13.81
CA THR A 157 12.16 -11.54 13.17
C THR A 157 12.71 -12.57 14.16
N VAL A 158 13.70 -12.22 14.99
CA VAL A 158 14.22 -13.11 16.04
C VAL A 158 13.12 -13.51 17.02
N ALA A 159 12.35 -12.53 17.49
CA ALA A 159 11.27 -12.76 18.45
C ALA A 159 10.19 -13.69 17.86
N LEU A 160 9.79 -13.44 16.62
CA LEU A 160 8.71 -14.18 15.96
C LEU A 160 9.16 -15.58 15.55
N ARG A 161 10.36 -15.78 15.01
CA ARG A 161 10.91 -17.12 14.72
C ARG A 161 10.99 -17.99 15.97
N LYS A 162 11.29 -17.39 17.12
CA LYS A 162 11.30 -18.09 18.42
C LYS A 162 9.90 -18.46 18.90
N ALA A 163 8.91 -17.58 18.71
CA ALA A 163 7.56 -17.77 19.21
C ALA A 163 6.66 -18.63 18.28
N PHE A 164 6.96 -18.66 16.99
CA PHE A 164 6.13 -19.27 15.95
C PHE A 164 6.98 -20.23 15.08
N CYS A 165 7.53 -21.28 15.68
CA CYS A 165 8.46 -22.20 15.00
C CYS A 165 7.82 -23.02 13.87
N ASP A 166 6.50 -23.19 13.89
CA ASP A 166 5.76 -23.92 12.84
C ASP A 166 5.44 -23.04 11.62
N PHE A 167 5.82 -21.75 11.67
CA PHE A 167 5.58 -20.79 10.61
C PHE A 167 6.89 -20.30 10.01
N VAL A 168 6.82 -19.96 8.73
CA VAL A 168 7.92 -19.32 8.02
C VAL A 168 7.82 -17.81 8.27
N VAL A 169 8.92 -17.22 8.75
CA VAL A 169 9.03 -15.79 9.03
C VAL A 169 10.15 -15.19 8.18
N ASP A 170 9.76 -14.44 7.16
CA ASP A 170 10.64 -13.93 6.11
C ASP A 170 10.53 -12.43 5.92
N ILE A 171 11.66 -11.81 5.62
CA ILE A 171 11.72 -10.42 5.20
C ILE A 171 11.42 -10.38 3.71
N VAL A 172 10.38 -9.63 3.33
CA VAL A 172 9.93 -9.48 1.95
C VAL A 172 10.07 -8.02 1.51
N PRO A 173 10.28 -7.75 0.22
CA PRO A 173 10.24 -6.38 -0.30
C PRO A 173 8.91 -5.69 0.05
N GLY A 174 8.97 -4.38 0.25
CA GLY A 174 7.81 -3.54 0.45
C GLY A 174 7.03 -3.33 -0.85
N PHE A 175 6.18 -2.31 -0.85
CA PHE A 175 5.38 -1.93 -2.01
C PHE A 175 6.23 -1.76 -3.28
N ALA A 176 5.70 -2.16 -4.45
CA ALA A 176 6.40 -2.07 -5.73
C ALA A 176 7.84 -2.65 -5.69
N THR A 177 8.03 -3.75 -4.95
CA THR A 177 9.33 -4.43 -4.76
C THR A 177 10.39 -3.61 -4.03
N ASP A 178 9.97 -2.67 -3.18
CA ASP A 178 10.85 -1.78 -2.41
C ASP A 178 11.75 -2.56 -1.44
N LYS A 179 13.04 -2.65 -1.77
CA LYS A 179 14.06 -3.27 -0.91
C LYS A 179 14.55 -2.38 0.24
N LEU A 180 14.31 -1.07 0.18
CA LEU A 180 14.74 -0.11 1.20
C LEU A 180 13.78 -0.06 2.39
N PHE A 181 12.49 -0.24 2.12
CA PHE A 181 11.42 -0.33 3.11
C PHE A 181 10.73 -1.69 3.06
N PRO A 182 11.46 -2.78 3.37
CA PRO A 182 10.91 -4.14 3.37
C PRO A 182 9.88 -4.33 4.49
N ASN A 183 9.09 -5.38 4.40
CA ASN A 183 8.13 -5.81 5.41
C ASN A 183 8.48 -7.22 5.91
N LEU A 184 7.82 -7.65 7.00
CA LEU A 184 7.96 -8.99 7.51
C LEU A 184 6.70 -9.81 7.18
N GLN A 185 6.88 -10.99 6.63
CA GLN A 185 5.79 -11.89 6.28
C GLN A 185 5.83 -13.14 7.18
N ILE A 186 4.66 -13.57 7.65
CA ILE A 186 4.47 -14.86 8.32
C ILE A 186 3.53 -15.70 7.45
N THR A 187 3.99 -16.88 7.04
CA THR A 187 3.23 -17.85 6.24
C THR A 187 3.26 -19.21 6.88
N ASP A 188 2.22 -20.01 6.62
CA ASP A 188 2.26 -21.45 6.89
C ASP A 188 2.69 -22.22 5.63
N ASN A 189 2.97 -23.51 5.79
CA ASN A 189 3.37 -24.37 4.68
C ASN A 189 2.21 -24.73 3.74
N SER A 190 0.96 -24.41 4.09
CA SER A 190 -0.22 -24.74 3.28
C SER A 190 -0.58 -23.65 2.28
N GLY A 191 -0.04 -22.44 2.44
CA GLY A 191 -0.40 -21.29 1.61
C GLY A 191 -1.82 -20.77 1.87
N SER A 192 -2.47 -21.21 2.96
CA SER A 192 -3.86 -20.84 3.30
C SER A 192 -4.05 -19.35 3.56
N GLY A 193 -2.98 -18.65 3.93
CA GLY A 193 -2.99 -17.22 4.20
C GLY A 193 -1.62 -16.73 4.63
N ARG A 194 -1.56 -15.45 5.01
CA ARG A 194 -0.35 -14.80 5.51
C ARG A 194 -0.65 -13.62 6.42
N ILE A 195 0.31 -13.28 7.26
CA ILE A 195 0.35 -12.00 7.97
C ILE A 195 1.46 -11.16 7.35
N LEU A 196 1.14 -9.94 6.95
CA LEU A 196 2.10 -8.95 6.50
C LEU A 196 2.26 -7.87 7.58
N ILE A 197 3.48 -7.71 8.08
CA ILE A 197 3.81 -6.80 9.17
C ILE A 197 4.60 -5.62 8.60
N HIS A 198 3.99 -4.45 8.70
CA HIS A 198 4.53 -3.16 8.28
C HIS A 198 5.13 -2.45 9.47
N PHE A 199 6.27 -1.82 9.27
CA PHE A 199 6.97 -1.05 10.30
C PHE A 199 6.99 0.43 9.91
N GLY A 200 6.68 1.30 10.86
CA GLY A 200 6.61 2.75 10.63
C GLY A 200 7.00 3.55 11.86
N ALA A 201 7.55 4.74 11.68
CA ALA A 201 7.61 5.71 12.75
C ALA A 201 6.24 6.38 12.93
N SER A 202 5.94 6.89 14.13
CA SER A 202 4.77 7.77 14.28
C SER A 202 5.00 9.10 13.57
N GLU A 203 3.91 9.76 13.15
CA GLU A 203 3.94 11.04 12.41
C GLU A 203 4.80 12.13 13.08
N SER A 204 4.85 12.16 14.41
CA SER A 204 5.64 13.15 15.17
C SER A 204 7.08 12.75 15.45
N ALA A 205 7.47 11.50 15.18
CA ALA A 205 8.76 10.95 15.63
C ALA A 205 9.95 11.32 14.73
N LEU A 206 9.73 11.44 13.41
CA LEU A 206 10.79 11.75 12.45
C LEU A 206 10.83 13.25 12.13
N ALA A 207 9.80 13.73 11.46
CA ALA A 207 9.63 15.10 11.02
C ALA A 207 8.18 15.33 10.59
N LYS A 208 7.78 16.60 10.52
CA LYS A 208 6.47 16.97 9.94
C LYS A 208 6.39 16.51 8.47
N PRO A 209 5.19 16.14 7.97
CA PRO A 209 5.00 15.74 6.57
C PRO A 209 5.59 16.71 5.54
N SER A 210 5.56 18.01 5.81
CA SER A 210 6.14 19.04 4.93
C SER A 210 7.65 18.90 4.67
N ARG A 211 8.40 18.24 5.56
CA ARG A 211 9.81 17.91 5.32
C ARG A 211 10.02 16.88 4.22
N PHE A 212 8.97 16.19 3.81
CA PHE A 212 8.95 15.20 2.75
C PHE A 212 8.25 15.72 1.48
N SER A 213 8.07 17.03 1.36
CA SER A 213 7.59 17.67 0.12
C SER A 213 8.45 17.24 -1.09
N PRO A 214 7.88 17.12 -2.30
CA PRO A 214 8.60 16.66 -3.48
C PRO A 214 9.84 17.49 -3.84
N ASN A 215 9.83 18.79 -3.54
CA ASN A 215 10.93 19.73 -3.79
C ASN A 215 12.06 19.70 -2.74
N VAL A 216 11.96 18.84 -1.71
CA VAL A 216 12.96 18.75 -0.63
C VAL A 216 13.91 17.59 -0.86
N SER A 217 15.20 17.84 -0.66
CA SER A 217 16.24 16.79 -0.61
C SER A 217 16.32 16.16 0.77
N ASN A 218 16.06 14.85 0.86
CA ASN A 218 16.31 14.04 2.06
C ASN A 218 17.25 12.86 1.81
N LEU A 219 17.72 12.66 0.58
CA LEU A 219 18.74 11.65 0.26
C LEU A 219 19.86 12.28 -0.55
N ARG A 220 21.05 12.41 0.05
CA ARG A 220 22.20 13.03 -0.59
C ARG A 220 22.90 12.05 -1.51
N ALA A 221 23.18 12.46 -2.74
CA ALA A 221 23.83 11.62 -3.74
C ALA A 221 25.23 11.19 -3.27
N SER A 222 26.01 12.06 -2.64
CA SER A 222 27.34 11.74 -2.07
C SER A 222 27.32 10.64 -0.99
N THR A 223 26.16 10.46 -0.34
CA THR A 223 26.00 9.39 0.65
C THR A 223 25.89 8.04 -0.05
N ILE A 224 25.23 7.98 -1.21
CA ILE A 224 25.01 6.74 -1.95
C ILE A 224 26.17 6.43 -2.91
N TYR A 225 26.64 7.44 -3.63
CA TYR A 225 27.64 7.31 -4.71
C TYR A 225 28.97 7.94 -4.28
N GLU A 226 30.03 7.15 -4.28
CA GLU A 226 31.37 7.58 -3.84
C GLU A 226 32.00 8.64 -4.75
N ASN A 227 31.62 8.67 -6.02
CA ASN A 227 32.16 9.57 -7.04
C ASN A 227 31.46 10.94 -7.10
N ILE A 228 30.44 11.19 -6.28
CA ILE A 228 29.71 12.47 -6.27
C ILE A 228 30.16 13.30 -5.06
N THR A 229 30.78 14.45 -5.35
CA THR A 229 31.27 15.41 -4.34
C THR A 229 30.67 16.82 -4.52
N SER A 230 29.76 17.01 -5.50
CA SER A 230 29.11 18.29 -5.82
C SER A 230 27.86 18.52 -4.95
N LYS A 231 27.19 19.68 -5.14
CA LYS A 231 26.05 20.12 -4.31
C LYS A 231 24.92 19.08 -4.23
N ASP A 232 24.78 18.44 -3.07
CA ASP A 232 23.73 17.47 -2.72
C ASP A 232 22.41 18.13 -2.30
N GLU A 233 21.86 19.01 -3.16
CA GLU A 233 20.59 19.70 -2.88
C GLU A 233 19.47 19.31 -3.85
N GLU A 234 19.72 18.34 -4.75
CA GLU A 234 18.68 17.85 -5.65
C GLU A 234 17.53 17.22 -4.87
N ALA A 235 16.31 17.58 -5.25
CA ALA A 235 15.10 17.10 -4.61
C ALA A 235 14.95 15.59 -4.76
N THR A 236 14.43 14.93 -3.73
CA THR A 236 14.33 13.46 -3.72
C THR A 236 12.88 12.99 -3.58
N PRO A 237 11.99 13.35 -4.53
CA PRO A 237 10.56 13.16 -4.40
C PRO A 237 10.17 11.70 -4.14
N TYR A 238 10.66 10.76 -4.94
CA TYR A 238 10.35 9.33 -4.75
C TYR A 238 10.84 8.75 -3.42
N TYR A 239 12.00 9.18 -2.93
CA TYR A 239 12.50 8.77 -1.61
C TYR A 239 11.59 9.28 -0.50
N ASN A 240 11.19 10.55 -0.59
CA ASN A 240 10.30 11.18 0.38
C ASN A 240 8.94 10.47 0.46
N GLN A 241 8.35 10.14 -0.70
CA GLN A 241 7.07 9.42 -0.76
C GLN A 241 7.13 8.02 -0.16
N ARG A 242 8.26 7.31 -0.31
CA ARG A 242 8.49 6.01 0.32
C ARG A 242 8.54 6.10 1.84
N ILE A 243 9.20 7.14 2.39
CA ILE A 243 9.17 7.39 3.84
C ILE A 243 7.73 7.66 4.29
N LEU A 244 7.04 8.60 3.63
CA LEU A 244 5.68 8.99 3.99
C LEU A 244 4.71 7.80 4.00
N ARG A 245 4.82 6.89 3.02
CA ARG A 245 4.04 5.65 3.02
C ARG A 245 4.21 4.88 4.33
N THR A 246 5.45 4.64 4.78
CA THR A 246 5.67 3.89 6.04
C THR A 246 5.10 4.57 7.28
N VAL A 247 4.83 5.88 7.22
CA VAL A 247 4.33 6.68 8.34
C VAL A 247 2.80 6.82 8.30
N LEU A 248 2.22 7.02 7.11
CA LEU A 248 0.83 7.44 6.91
C LEU A 248 -0.10 6.34 6.39
N GLU A 249 0.43 5.21 5.90
CA GLU A 249 -0.35 4.14 5.27
C GLU A 249 -1.44 3.59 6.19
N SER A 250 -1.14 3.38 7.48
CA SER A 250 -2.13 2.88 8.44
C SER A 250 -3.29 3.86 8.67
N THR A 251 -3.01 5.16 8.70
CA THR A 251 -4.01 6.23 8.85
C THR A 251 -4.93 6.27 7.62
N VAL A 252 -4.36 6.18 6.42
CA VAL A 252 -5.15 6.14 5.17
C VAL A 252 -6.01 4.89 5.09
N ILE A 253 -5.48 3.71 5.41
CA ILE A 253 -6.26 2.47 5.43
C ILE A 253 -7.43 2.59 6.41
N ARG A 254 -7.20 3.12 7.62
CA ARG A 254 -8.26 3.32 8.62
C ARG A 254 -9.37 4.24 8.10
N ARG A 255 -9.01 5.38 7.50
CA ARG A 255 -9.98 6.31 6.91
C ARG A 255 -10.82 5.62 5.85
N VAL A 256 -10.17 5.03 4.85
CA VAL A 256 -10.86 4.39 3.72
C VAL A 256 -11.72 3.22 4.18
N SER A 257 -11.26 2.44 5.15
CA SER A 257 -12.04 1.34 5.73
C SER A 257 -13.27 1.82 6.48
N ALA A 258 -13.18 2.96 7.17
CA ALA A 258 -14.34 3.58 7.81
C ALA A 258 -15.39 4.01 6.77
N GLU A 259 -14.95 4.63 5.68
CA GLU A 259 -15.83 5.06 4.59
C GLU A 259 -16.46 3.89 3.84
N LEU A 260 -15.74 2.78 3.63
CA LEU A 260 -16.27 1.61 2.92
C LEU A 260 -17.07 0.66 3.82
N ARG A 261 -17.13 0.92 5.13
CA ARG A 261 -17.85 0.07 6.07
C ARG A 261 -19.33 0.01 5.73
N HIS A 262 -19.89 -1.21 5.75
CA HIS A 262 -21.30 -1.50 5.44
C HIS A 262 -21.73 -1.15 4.00
N LYS A 263 -20.77 -1.00 3.07
CA LYS A 263 -21.04 -0.75 1.63
C LYS A 263 -20.68 -1.97 0.78
N GLU A 264 -21.39 -3.08 0.99
CA GLU A 264 -21.08 -4.40 0.42
C GLU A 264 -20.94 -4.39 -1.12
N THR A 265 -21.87 -3.73 -1.83
CA THR A 265 -21.80 -3.65 -3.29
C THR A 265 -20.57 -2.87 -3.75
N VAL A 266 -20.18 -1.81 -3.02
CA VAL A 266 -19.00 -1.01 -3.33
C VAL A 266 -17.72 -1.79 -3.06
N THR A 267 -17.65 -2.54 -1.95
CA THR A 267 -16.48 -3.36 -1.64
C THR A 267 -16.33 -4.53 -2.60
N ALA A 268 -17.42 -5.14 -3.04
CA ALA A 268 -17.41 -6.14 -4.13
C ALA A 268 -16.93 -5.53 -5.45
N ALA A 269 -17.44 -4.35 -5.83
CA ALA A 269 -16.97 -3.64 -7.03
C ALA A 269 -15.47 -3.37 -6.97
N LEU A 270 -14.99 -2.88 -5.83
CA LEU A 270 -13.58 -2.58 -5.59
C LEU A 270 -12.71 -3.85 -5.65
N ALA A 271 -13.19 -4.99 -5.15
CA ALA A 271 -12.47 -6.26 -5.24
C ALA A 271 -12.31 -6.72 -6.68
N LEU A 272 -13.37 -6.61 -7.50
CA LEU A 272 -13.33 -6.92 -8.93
C LEU A 272 -12.41 -5.97 -9.70
N VAL A 273 -12.40 -4.67 -9.35
CA VAL A 273 -11.45 -3.70 -9.90
C VAL A 273 -10.01 -4.10 -9.56
N ASN A 274 -9.71 -4.40 -8.30
CA ASN A 274 -8.37 -4.83 -7.88
C ASN A 274 -7.91 -6.08 -8.63
N ARG A 275 -8.80 -7.06 -8.78
CA ARG A 275 -8.55 -8.27 -9.57
C ARG A 275 -8.29 -7.93 -11.04
N TRP A 276 -9.05 -7.01 -11.63
CA TRP A 276 -8.88 -6.58 -13.01
C TRP A 276 -7.48 -5.99 -13.28
N PHE A 277 -6.98 -5.12 -12.38
CA PHE A 277 -5.64 -4.53 -12.48
C PHE A 277 -4.56 -5.59 -12.24
N THR A 278 -4.72 -6.42 -11.20
CA THR A 278 -3.77 -7.48 -10.85
C THR A 278 -3.61 -8.50 -11.98
N CYS A 279 -4.72 -8.98 -12.57
CA CYS A 279 -4.69 -9.94 -13.68
C CYS A 279 -4.05 -9.40 -14.96
N ARG A 280 -3.92 -8.07 -15.09
CA ARG A 280 -3.24 -7.41 -16.21
C ARG A 280 -1.79 -7.02 -15.91
N GLY A 281 -1.31 -7.31 -14.71
CA GLY A 281 0.06 -6.99 -14.29
C GLY A 281 0.26 -5.52 -13.90
N TYR A 282 -0.82 -4.76 -13.66
CA TYR A 282 -0.76 -3.36 -13.24
C TYR A 282 -0.64 -3.24 -11.71
N HIS A 283 0.47 -3.75 -11.16
CA HIS A 283 0.70 -3.83 -9.71
C HIS A 283 0.89 -2.47 -9.02
N GLU A 284 1.21 -1.43 -9.80
CA GLU A 284 1.31 -0.04 -9.37
C GLU A 284 -0.06 0.56 -8.97
N PHE A 285 -1.17 0.02 -9.49
CA PHE A 285 -2.52 0.35 -9.05
C PHE A 285 -2.87 -0.46 -7.80
N ASP A 286 -2.23 -0.09 -6.70
CA ASP A 286 -2.28 -0.89 -5.49
C ASP A 286 -3.66 -0.82 -4.80
N PRO A 287 -3.97 -1.81 -3.92
CA PRO A 287 -5.27 -1.86 -3.25
C PRO A 287 -5.63 -0.60 -2.43
N ILE A 288 -4.63 0.09 -1.89
CA ILE A 288 -4.84 1.33 -1.12
C ILE A 288 -5.23 2.46 -2.06
N PHE A 289 -4.48 2.65 -3.16
CA PHE A 289 -4.81 3.63 -4.18
C PHE A 289 -6.22 3.41 -4.73
N LEU A 290 -6.55 2.18 -5.13
CA LEU A 290 -7.87 1.84 -5.67
C LEU A 290 -8.99 2.13 -4.68
N ALA A 291 -8.78 1.81 -3.40
CA ALA A 291 -9.75 2.06 -2.35
C ALA A 291 -9.91 3.57 -2.07
N CYS A 292 -8.81 4.33 -2.05
CA CYS A 292 -8.84 5.79 -1.96
C CYS A 292 -9.61 6.41 -3.14
N PHE A 293 -9.34 5.95 -4.36
CA PHE A 293 -10.02 6.42 -5.56
C PHE A 293 -11.52 6.13 -5.49
N MET A 294 -11.92 4.92 -5.08
CA MET A 294 -13.33 4.57 -4.88
C MET A 294 -14.02 5.46 -3.85
N VAL A 295 -13.37 5.73 -2.70
CA VAL A 295 -13.90 6.65 -1.70
C VAL A 295 -14.03 8.06 -2.25
N LYS A 296 -13.08 8.53 -3.08
CA LYS A 296 -13.20 9.83 -3.72
C LYS A 296 -14.41 9.92 -4.65
N LEU A 297 -14.67 8.87 -5.44
CA LEU A 297 -15.85 8.81 -6.30
C LEU A 297 -17.17 8.80 -5.51
N LEU A 298 -17.17 8.20 -4.31
CA LEU A 298 -18.30 8.28 -3.37
C LEU A 298 -18.49 9.71 -2.84
N GLU A 299 -17.41 10.37 -2.38
CA GLU A 299 -17.45 11.76 -1.89
C GLU A 299 -17.98 12.73 -2.97
N GLU A 300 -17.63 12.50 -4.23
CA GLU A 300 -18.06 13.30 -5.38
C GLU A 300 -19.42 12.89 -5.97
N ASN A 301 -20.08 11.87 -5.41
CA ASN A 301 -21.32 11.27 -5.92
C ASN A 301 -21.27 10.77 -7.37
N VAL A 302 -20.07 10.50 -7.91
CA VAL A 302 -19.88 9.80 -9.19
C VAL A 302 -20.33 8.33 -9.05
N VAL A 303 -20.12 7.78 -7.86
CA VAL A 303 -20.55 6.46 -7.43
C VAL A 303 -21.47 6.64 -6.21
N VAL A 304 -22.56 5.88 -6.14
CA VAL A 304 -23.54 5.96 -5.05
C VAL A 304 -23.80 4.55 -4.49
N ASN A 305 -23.95 4.44 -3.17
CA ASN A 305 -24.08 3.14 -2.49
C ASN A 305 -25.25 2.28 -2.96
N GLN A 306 -26.37 2.88 -3.41
CA GLN A 306 -27.53 2.13 -3.91
C GLN A 306 -27.39 1.65 -5.36
N GLN A 307 -26.30 1.97 -6.06
CA GLN A 307 -26.09 1.50 -7.44
C GLN A 307 -25.85 -0.01 -7.48
N ASP A 308 -26.28 -0.63 -8.58
CA ASP A 308 -25.93 -2.01 -8.86
C ASP A 308 -24.44 -2.15 -9.21
N LEU A 309 -23.93 -3.36 -9.05
CA LEU A 309 -22.51 -3.69 -9.23
C LEU A 309 -21.96 -3.32 -10.61
N LEU A 310 -22.72 -3.53 -11.70
CA LEU A 310 -22.26 -3.23 -13.05
C LEU A 310 -22.16 -1.72 -13.26
N THR A 311 -23.14 -0.96 -12.75
CA THR A 311 -23.10 0.51 -12.78
C THR A 311 -21.91 1.06 -11.99
N LEU A 312 -21.63 0.53 -10.80
CA LEU A 312 -20.46 0.90 -10.00
C LEU A 312 -19.15 0.68 -10.77
N LEU A 313 -18.98 -0.52 -11.34
CA LEU A 313 -17.79 -0.86 -12.11
C LEU A 313 -17.64 0.04 -13.35
N ARG A 314 -18.73 0.28 -14.08
CA ARG A 314 -18.74 1.16 -15.24
C ARG A 314 -18.31 2.57 -14.86
N ASN A 315 -18.89 3.14 -13.80
CA ASN A 315 -18.56 4.48 -13.34
C ASN A 315 -17.11 4.57 -12.88
N PHE A 316 -16.62 3.55 -12.15
CA PHE A 316 -15.22 3.49 -11.74
C PHE A 316 -14.27 3.50 -12.94
N PHE A 317 -14.47 2.62 -13.93
CA PHE A 317 -13.60 2.56 -15.10
C PHE A 317 -13.71 3.81 -15.98
N VAL A 318 -14.91 4.37 -16.15
CA VAL A 318 -15.11 5.64 -16.86
C VAL A 318 -14.37 6.77 -16.15
N ALA A 319 -14.40 6.81 -14.81
CA ALA A 319 -13.67 7.81 -14.04
C ALA A 319 -12.14 7.65 -14.18
N ILE A 320 -11.60 6.42 -14.11
CA ILE A 320 -10.17 6.15 -14.37
C ILE A 320 -9.78 6.61 -15.78
N VAL A 321 -10.59 6.26 -16.79
CA VAL A 321 -10.32 6.58 -18.21
C VAL A 321 -10.28 8.09 -18.43
N ASN A 322 -11.26 8.80 -17.88
CA ASN A 322 -11.43 10.24 -18.02
C ASN A 322 -10.69 11.06 -16.96
N TRP A 323 -9.90 10.42 -16.09
CA TRP A 323 -9.25 11.11 -14.99
C TRP A 323 -8.33 12.22 -15.50
N ASP A 324 -8.63 13.46 -15.11
CA ASP A 324 -7.76 14.60 -15.35
C ASP A 324 -6.54 14.53 -14.43
N ILE A 325 -5.35 14.44 -15.05
CA ILE A 325 -4.06 14.40 -14.36
C ILE A 325 -3.35 15.75 -14.35
N SER A 326 -3.99 16.80 -14.90
CA SER A 326 -3.43 18.15 -14.91
C SER A 326 -3.56 18.86 -13.55
N SER A 327 -4.44 18.36 -12.68
CA SER A 327 -4.68 18.86 -11.33
C SER A 327 -4.52 17.75 -10.30
N PRO A 328 -4.09 18.07 -9.06
CA PRO A 328 -4.07 17.07 -8.00
C PRO A 328 -5.50 16.62 -7.67
N THR A 329 -5.66 15.31 -7.48
CA THR A 329 -6.89 14.73 -6.92
C THR A 329 -6.61 14.21 -5.51
N GLY A 330 -7.63 13.98 -4.71
CA GLY A 330 -7.51 13.20 -3.48
C GLY A 330 -8.17 13.87 -2.28
N PHE A 331 -7.53 13.73 -1.14
CA PHE A 331 -8.07 14.06 0.17
C PHE A 331 -7.42 15.27 0.84
N HIS A 332 -6.50 15.93 0.12
CA HIS A 332 -5.72 17.02 0.65
C HIS A 332 -6.60 18.19 1.11
N PRO A 333 -6.11 19.03 2.04
CA PRO A 333 -6.83 20.22 2.47
C PRO A 333 -7.02 21.21 1.32
N ASN A 334 -8.10 21.99 1.36
CA ASN A 334 -8.39 23.03 0.37
C ASN A 334 -7.41 24.21 0.45
N ASP A 335 -6.73 24.38 1.58
CA ASP A 335 -5.75 25.43 1.87
C ASP A 335 -4.30 24.96 1.71
N LEU A 336 -4.06 23.85 1.02
CA LEU A 336 -2.71 23.39 0.70
C LEU A 336 -2.00 24.42 -0.18
N GLU A 337 -0.74 24.72 0.15
CA GLU A 337 0.05 25.73 -0.54
C GLU A 337 0.28 25.37 -2.04
N ASP A 338 0.11 26.36 -2.94
CA ASP A 338 0.20 26.17 -4.40
C ASP A 338 1.58 25.67 -4.86
N ASP A 339 2.64 26.01 -4.12
CA ASP A 339 4.00 25.57 -4.39
C ASP A 339 4.17 24.07 -4.12
N VAL A 340 3.51 23.54 -3.09
CA VAL A 340 3.45 22.09 -2.79
C VAL A 340 2.72 21.35 -3.90
N ILE A 341 1.58 21.86 -4.36
CA ILE A 341 0.84 21.30 -5.50
C ILE A 341 1.71 21.30 -6.76
N SER A 342 2.34 22.44 -7.06
CA SER A 342 3.22 22.59 -8.22
C SER A 342 4.41 21.63 -8.14
N ALA A 343 5.00 21.44 -6.97
CA ALA A 343 6.08 20.48 -6.75
C ALA A 343 5.65 19.04 -7.02
N HIS A 344 4.43 18.66 -6.61
CA HIS A 344 3.87 17.33 -6.91
C HIS A 344 3.66 17.13 -8.41
N LEU A 345 3.00 18.07 -9.10
CA LEU A 345 2.72 17.97 -10.53
C LEU A 345 4.00 17.98 -11.37
N ALA A 346 5.05 18.67 -10.92
CA ALA A 346 6.35 18.66 -11.58
C ALA A 346 7.13 17.35 -11.36
N SER A 347 6.91 16.66 -10.24
CA SER A 347 7.67 15.47 -9.85
C SER A 347 7.02 14.15 -10.25
N PHE A 348 5.69 14.12 -10.39
CA PHE A 348 4.94 12.89 -10.61
C PHE A 348 3.96 13.02 -11.77
N PRO A 349 3.82 11.97 -12.62
CA PRO A 349 2.86 11.99 -13.72
C PRO A 349 1.39 11.88 -13.27
N VAL A 350 1.17 11.32 -12.07
CA VAL A 350 -0.14 11.10 -11.48
C VAL A 350 -0.07 11.56 -10.04
N VAL A 351 -1.02 12.41 -9.63
CA VAL A 351 -1.04 13.02 -8.30
C VAL A 351 -2.37 12.73 -7.61
N PHE A 352 -2.34 11.81 -6.66
CA PHE A 352 -3.44 11.54 -5.73
C PHE A 352 -2.95 11.77 -4.31
N LEU A 353 -3.31 12.90 -3.70
CA LEU A 353 -2.79 13.33 -2.40
C LEU A 353 -3.63 12.78 -1.25
N ASP A 354 -2.94 12.41 -0.18
CA ASP A 354 -3.55 12.04 1.08
C ASP A 354 -4.08 13.26 1.85
N HIS A 355 -4.66 13.03 3.02
CA HIS A 355 -5.22 14.08 3.89
C HIS A 355 -4.21 15.11 4.40
N THR A 356 -2.91 14.81 4.41
CA THR A 356 -1.88 15.80 4.76
C THR A 356 -1.51 16.70 3.58
N GLY A 357 -1.78 16.27 2.35
CA GLY A 357 -1.37 16.94 1.12
C GLY A 357 0.07 16.65 0.68
N TYR A 358 0.86 15.92 1.47
CA TYR A 358 2.29 15.68 1.18
C TYR A 358 2.58 14.27 0.67
N TRP A 359 1.71 13.29 0.97
CA TRP A 359 1.86 11.93 0.45
C TRP A 359 1.02 11.76 -0.81
N ASN A 360 1.69 11.59 -1.94
CA ASN A 360 1.11 11.13 -3.19
C ASN A 360 0.97 9.60 -3.15
N ILE A 361 -0.25 9.14 -2.87
CA ILE A 361 -0.63 7.72 -2.85
C ILE A 361 -0.40 7.08 -4.22
N ALA A 362 -0.54 7.86 -5.31
CA ALA A 362 -0.30 7.43 -6.68
C ALA A 362 1.17 7.57 -7.16
N SER A 363 2.12 7.87 -6.25
CA SER A 363 3.52 8.12 -6.62
C SER A 363 4.23 6.97 -7.34
N GLY A 364 3.71 5.75 -7.22
CA GLY A 364 4.22 4.56 -7.92
C GLY A 364 3.64 4.33 -9.33
N ILE A 365 2.62 5.10 -9.75
CA ILE A 365 1.93 4.90 -11.03
C ILE A 365 2.64 5.72 -12.11
N PRO A 366 3.32 5.09 -13.09
CA PRO A 366 3.93 5.81 -14.19
C PRO A 366 2.87 6.21 -15.24
N LYS A 367 3.20 7.18 -16.08
CA LYS A 367 2.27 7.72 -17.08
C LYS A 367 1.83 6.64 -18.08
N GLU A 368 2.74 5.76 -18.46
CA GLU A 368 2.53 4.68 -19.41
C GLU A 368 1.49 3.69 -18.90
N SER A 369 1.61 3.27 -17.65
CA SER A 369 0.64 2.40 -16.98
C SER A 369 -0.74 3.03 -16.91
N LEU A 370 -0.83 4.33 -16.61
CA LEU A 370 -2.10 5.02 -16.64
C LEU A 370 -2.67 5.07 -18.06
N VAL A 371 -1.86 5.39 -19.08
CA VAL A 371 -2.31 5.41 -20.48
C VAL A 371 -2.75 4.03 -20.95
N LEU A 372 -2.07 2.96 -20.52
CA LEU A 372 -2.46 1.58 -20.82
C LEU A 372 -3.73 1.15 -20.05
N GLY A 373 -3.91 1.65 -18.82
CA GLY A 373 -5.16 1.54 -18.07
C GLY A 373 -6.32 2.34 -18.68
N LYS A 374 -6.01 3.48 -19.33
CA LYS A 374 -6.94 4.30 -20.13
C LYS A 374 -7.18 3.71 -21.53
N GLY A 375 -6.27 2.88 -22.02
CA GLY A 375 -6.29 2.23 -23.33
C GLY A 375 -7.42 1.21 -23.42
N ARG A 376 -8.18 1.27 -24.52
CA ARG A 376 -9.49 0.62 -24.73
C ARG A 376 -9.60 -0.81 -24.18
N PRO A 377 -10.77 -1.22 -23.66
CA PRO A 377 -11.12 -2.64 -23.50
C PRO A 377 -11.18 -3.27 -24.91
N GLY A 378 -10.05 -3.78 -25.39
CA GLY A 378 -9.92 -4.35 -26.73
C GLY A 378 -8.49 -4.50 -27.26
N SER A 379 -7.48 -3.82 -26.70
CA SER A 379 -6.08 -4.09 -27.08
C SER A 379 -5.48 -5.20 -26.23
N VAL A 380 -5.33 -6.38 -26.83
CA VAL A 380 -4.51 -7.47 -26.29
C VAL A 380 -3.09 -6.93 -26.14
N ALA A 381 -2.56 -6.90 -24.92
CA ALA A 381 -1.15 -6.62 -24.69
C ALA A 381 -0.30 -7.66 -25.47
N PRO A 382 0.74 -7.25 -26.22
CA PRO A 382 1.60 -8.19 -26.92
C PRO A 382 2.51 -8.86 -25.89
N GLY A 383 2.06 -9.95 -25.29
CA GLY A 383 2.84 -10.58 -24.22
C GLY A 383 2.37 -11.90 -23.64
N PHE A 384 1.29 -12.52 -24.15
CA PHE A 384 0.92 -13.88 -23.73
C PHE A 384 1.20 -14.87 -24.86
N ARG A 385 2.39 -15.47 -24.84
CA ARG A 385 2.57 -16.80 -25.44
C ARG A 385 1.61 -17.73 -24.70
N ARG A 386 0.74 -18.38 -25.46
CA ARG A 386 -0.11 -19.48 -25.00
C ARG A 386 0.74 -20.48 -24.21
N LEU A 387 0.41 -20.71 -22.95
CA LEU A 387 0.77 -21.98 -22.32
C LEU A 387 -0.15 -23.05 -22.95
N PRO A 388 0.40 -24.14 -23.51
CA PRO A 388 -0.40 -25.22 -24.05
C PRO A 388 -1.06 -25.98 -22.89
N GLY A 389 -2.30 -26.42 -23.14
CA GLY A 389 -3.24 -26.86 -22.11
C GLY A 389 -2.74 -27.96 -21.19
N PHE A 390 -3.21 -27.87 -19.95
CA PHE A 390 -3.83 -28.92 -19.14
C PHE A 390 -4.73 -28.25 -18.12
#